data_AF-A0A8H5AZK5-F1
#
_entry.id   AF-A0A8H5AZK5-F1
#
_cell.length_a   1.000
_cell.length_b   1.000
_cell.length_c   1.000
_cell.angle_alpha   90.00
_cell.angle_beta   90.00
_cell.angle_gamma   90.00
#
_symmetry.space_group_name_H-M   'P 1'
#
loop_
_entity.id
_entity.type
_entity.pdbx_description
1 polymer ?
#
loop_
_entity_poly.entity_id
_entity_poly.type
_entity_poly.pdbx_seq_one_letter_code
_entity_poly.pdbx_strand_id
1 'polypeptide(L)'
;MESWDNVAMRSVVSVRAFTTSQSADAHFVLFRRIFEIAVSDTNLPVQFQYIHGSGFLVWIADAHKGQALGVGMFCQYLCRNVEGYCLYNQSSRLQTLDPYGHLLRFFRLCVVHFKRHIHDMRNHVSADVREAMLSLSSSVPHPDIQAVFDLINSGGRKAKAWLKDKRVGSKFALPAVYQPYSLIPLDVWKASPSSTNGNEQSHRNIYRDGVNLTILGGIMRGMQYDARASVSILLVDSHGIHARDQQATHFQRYERSLHRQLKVQREQQKMRPQPRSNSTHPTASGSLQDLRPQQMRPPLDEGYGALATGSTSTMPSPFRVDLSPFYDSRLRVKADSGSITTSTALSFDATLPSRGMDTTLPPPLYHGPLQPAPYNPDIHFSHYSTLAGALDYNHTAT
;
A
#
# COMPACT_ATOMS: atom_id res chain seq x y z
N MET A 1 0.75 10.27 -0.62
CA MET A 1 1.06 9.35 -1.73
C MET A 1 2.42 8.74 -1.44
N GLU A 2 2.57 7.46 -1.68
CA GLU A 2 3.79 6.72 -1.37
C GLU A 2 4.10 5.77 -2.53
N SER A 3 5.36 5.68 -2.88
CA SER A 3 5.88 4.71 -3.84
C SER A 3 6.90 3.80 -3.16
N TRP A 4 7.17 2.66 -3.79
CA TRP A 4 8.21 1.74 -3.33
C TRP A 4 9.47 1.92 -4.18
N ASP A 5 10.58 2.24 -3.53
CA ASP A 5 11.91 2.26 -4.13
C ASP A 5 12.51 0.85 -4.04
N ASN A 6 12.76 0.24 -5.20
CA ASN A 6 13.33 -1.09 -5.31
C ASN A 6 14.83 -1.12 -4.99
N VAL A 7 15.57 -0.04 -5.20
CA VAL A 7 17.01 0.03 -4.91
C VAL A 7 17.19 0.15 -3.40
N ALA A 8 16.54 1.13 -2.79
CA ALA A 8 16.60 1.33 -1.34
C ALA A 8 15.74 0.33 -0.54
N MET A 9 14.97 -0.52 -1.23
CA MET A 9 14.05 -1.51 -0.65
C MET A 9 13.15 -0.90 0.44
N ARG A 10 12.56 0.26 0.15
CA ARG A 10 11.75 1.01 1.12
C ARG A 10 10.69 1.88 0.46
N SER A 11 9.75 2.32 1.28
CA SER A 11 8.80 3.35 0.90
C SER A 11 9.43 4.73 0.81
N VAL A 12 8.98 5.48 -0.18
CA VAL A 12 9.27 6.90 -0.39
C VAL A 12 7.95 7.66 -0.37
N VAL A 13 7.84 8.63 0.52
CA VAL A 13 6.68 9.51 0.59
C VAL A 13 6.87 10.62 -0.42
N SER A 14 6.06 10.64 -1.47
CA SER A 14 6.12 11.69 -2.49
C SER A 14 5.34 12.93 -2.08
N VAL A 15 4.27 12.75 -1.28
CA VAL A 15 3.47 13.88 -0.81
C VAL A 15 2.72 13.56 0.48
N ARG A 16 2.67 14.55 1.37
CA ARG A 16 1.81 14.60 2.55
C ARG A 16 0.77 15.67 2.35
N ALA A 17 -0.49 15.27 2.47
CA ALA A 17 -1.62 16.17 2.32
C ALA A 17 -2.48 16.13 3.58
N PHE A 18 -2.89 17.30 4.05
CA PHE A 18 -3.82 17.47 5.14
C PHE A 18 -5.12 18.02 4.55
N THR A 19 -6.23 17.31 4.74
CA THR A 19 -7.55 17.72 4.23
C THR A 19 -8.56 17.70 5.38
N THR A 20 -9.46 18.67 5.37
CA THR A 20 -10.61 18.75 6.29
C THR A 20 -11.86 18.10 5.70
N SER A 21 -11.81 17.67 4.43
CA SER A 21 -12.93 17.04 3.74
C SER A 21 -12.55 15.65 3.21
N GLN A 22 -13.51 14.74 3.28
CA GLN A 22 -13.42 13.39 2.74
C GLN A 22 -14.19 13.23 1.40
N SER A 23 -14.79 14.30 0.87
CA SER A 23 -15.57 14.24 -0.38
C SER A 23 -14.72 13.92 -1.60
N ALA A 24 -15.35 13.43 -2.67
CA ALA A 24 -14.67 13.18 -3.93
C ALA A 24 -14.12 14.46 -4.56
N ASP A 25 -14.89 15.56 -4.52
CA ASP A 25 -14.47 16.86 -5.05
C ASP A 25 -13.23 17.40 -4.35
N ALA A 26 -13.18 17.29 -3.01
CA ALA A 26 -12.01 17.70 -2.24
C ALA A 26 -10.77 16.88 -2.63
N HIS A 27 -10.92 15.57 -2.81
CA HIS A 27 -9.84 14.71 -3.28
C HIS A 27 -9.44 15.00 -4.73
N PHE A 28 -10.39 15.32 -5.61
CA PHE A 28 -10.09 15.74 -6.98
C PHE A 28 -9.23 17.01 -7.00
N VAL A 29 -9.64 18.04 -6.25
CA VAL A 29 -8.85 19.28 -6.11
C VAL A 29 -7.47 18.96 -5.55
N LEU A 30 -7.41 18.11 -4.52
CA LEU A 30 -6.16 17.70 -3.91
C LEU A 30 -5.22 17.00 -4.91
N PHE A 31 -5.69 15.99 -5.65
CA PHE A 31 -4.87 15.30 -6.65
C PHE A 31 -4.42 16.24 -7.76
N ARG A 32 -5.29 17.15 -8.22
CA ARG A 32 -4.92 18.14 -9.22
C ARG A 32 -3.77 19.03 -8.73
N ARG A 33 -3.85 19.55 -7.51
CA ARG A 33 -2.78 20.37 -6.91
C ARG A 33 -1.48 19.59 -6.71
N ILE A 34 -1.57 18.35 -6.23
CA ILE A 34 -0.39 17.49 -6.05
C ILE A 34 0.35 17.32 -7.37
N PHE A 35 -0.37 16.99 -8.45
CA PHE A 35 0.27 16.76 -9.74
C PHE A 35 0.69 18.06 -10.43
N GLU A 36 -0.03 19.17 -10.26
CA GLU A 36 0.43 20.50 -10.72
C GLU A 36 1.77 20.87 -10.09
N ILE A 37 1.94 20.67 -8.77
CA ILE A 37 3.21 20.91 -8.07
C ILE A 37 4.29 19.96 -8.57
N ALA A 38 3.99 18.66 -8.68
CA ALA A 38 4.96 17.67 -9.16
C ALA A 38 5.46 17.99 -10.58
N VAL A 39 4.57 18.43 -11.48
CA VAL A 39 4.93 18.88 -12.83
C VAL A 39 5.78 20.14 -12.77
N SER A 40 5.43 21.11 -11.93
CA SER A 40 6.21 22.34 -11.74
C SER A 40 7.62 22.06 -11.22
N ASP A 41 7.77 21.10 -10.31
CA ASP A 41 9.06 20.79 -9.68
C ASP A 41 9.97 19.96 -10.59
N THR A 42 9.39 19.09 -11.43
CA THR A 42 10.15 18.10 -12.21
C THR A 42 10.18 18.38 -13.72
N ASN A 43 9.30 19.25 -14.21
CA ASN A 43 8.97 19.41 -15.63
C ASN A 43 8.51 18.12 -16.33
N LEU A 44 8.11 17.09 -15.57
CA LEU A 44 7.61 15.83 -16.10
C LEU A 44 6.09 15.75 -15.97
N PRO A 45 5.35 15.49 -17.06
CA PRO A 45 3.90 15.35 -17.00
C PRO A 45 3.51 14.09 -16.21
N VAL A 46 2.41 14.18 -15.48
CA VAL A 46 1.79 13.00 -14.87
C VAL A 46 1.25 12.07 -15.95
N GLN A 47 1.65 10.81 -15.89
CA GLN A 47 1.23 9.80 -16.86
C GLN A 47 0.69 8.55 -16.17
N PHE A 48 -0.31 7.95 -16.80
CA PHE A 48 -0.88 6.64 -16.46
C PHE A 48 -0.70 5.74 -17.66
N GLN A 49 -0.30 4.49 -17.42
CA GLN A 49 0.09 3.61 -18.51
C GLN A 49 -1.08 3.35 -19.46
N TYR A 50 -2.30 3.12 -18.95
CA TYR A 50 -3.46 2.85 -19.82
C TYR A 50 -3.90 4.05 -20.68
N ILE A 51 -3.45 5.26 -20.34
CA ILE A 51 -3.75 6.51 -21.05
C ILE A 51 -2.61 6.86 -22.02
N HIS A 52 -1.36 6.82 -21.57
CA HIS A 52 -0.21 7.39 -22.28
C HIS A 52 0.83 6.36 -22.75
N GLY A 53 0.70 5.09 -22.35
CA GLY A 53 1.70 4.04 -22.59
C GLY A 53 2.80 3.94 -21.54
N SER A 54 2.87 4.91 -20.62
CA SER A 54 3.89 5.02 -19.57
C SER A 54 3.33 5.61 -18.27
N GLY A 55 4.11 5.54 -17.18
CA GLY A 55 3.76 6.10 -15.88
C GLY A 55 3.07 5.11 -14.95
N PHE A 56 2.08 5.56 -14.18
CA PHE A 56 1.43 4.74 -13.16
C PHE A 56 0.75 3.52 -13.76
N LEU A 57 1.20 2.32 -13.35
CA LEU A 57 0.61 1.04 -13.70
C LEU A 57 -0.61 0.73 -12.83
N VAL A 58 -0.43 0.87 -11.52
CA VAL A 58 -1.39 0.47 -10.50
C VAL A 58 -1.37 1.49 -9.37
N TRP A 59 -2.57 1.85 -8.90
CA TRP A 59 -2.78 2.67 -7.73
C TRP A 59 -3.45 1.84 -6.64
N ILE A 60 -2.72 1.57 -5.56
CA ILE A 60 -3.23 0.79 -4.44
C ILE A 60 -3.67 1.74 -3.34
N ALA A 61 -4.92 1.64 -2.91
CA ALA A 61 -5.45 2.44 -1.82
C ALA A 61 -6.20 1.60 -0.78
N ASP A 62 -6.55 2.24 0.32
CA ASP A 62 -7.61 1.73 1.18
C ASP A 62 -8.99 1.91 0.51
N ALA A 63 -10.04 1.35 1.10
CA ALA A 63 -11.37 1.36 0.51
C ALA A 63 -12.11 2.70 0.67
N HIS A 64 -11.40 3.82 0.77
CA HIS A 64 -12.00 5.14 0.96
C HIS A 64 -12.64 5.67 -0.33
N LYS A 65 -13.98 5.81 -0.31
CA LYS A 65 -14.78 6.15 -1.51
C LYS A 65 -14.40 7.49 -2.14
N GLY A 66 -14.19 8.52 -1.31
CA GLY A 66 -13.84 9.86 -1.79
C GLY A 66 -12.47 9.90 -2.46
N GLN A 67 -11.51 9.10 -1.97
CA GLN A 67 -10.16 9.02 -2.56
C GLN A 67 -10.20 8.34 -3.92
N ALA A 68 -10.85 7.18 -3.99
CA ALA A 68 -11.02 6.44 -5.24
C ALA A 68 -11.74 7.30 -6.28
N LEU A 69 -12.89 7.88 -5.92
CA LEU A 69 -13.65 8.71 -6.88
C LEU A 69 -12.87 9.97 -7.28
N GLY A 70 -12.19 10.64 -6.34
CA GLY A 70 -11.38 11.82 -6.64
C GLY A 70 -10.23 11.57 -7.61
N VAL A 71 -9.52 10.43 -7.51
CA VAL A 71 -8.47 10.09 -8.49
C VAL A 71 -9.05 9.65 -9.84
N GLY A 72 -10.24 9.03 -9.84
CA GLY A 72 -10.99 8.75 -11.07
C GLY A 72 -11.41 10.04 -11.80
N MET A 73 -11.91 11.04 -11.05
CA MET A 73 -12.24 12.37 -11.58
C MET A 73 -11.00 13.09 -12.11
N PHE A 74 -9.84 12.92 -11.46
CA PHE A 74 -8.58 13.44 -11.96
C PHE A 74 -8.20 12.84 -13.32
N CYS A 75 -8.36 11.52 -13.50
CA CYS A 75 -8.11 10.87 -14.78
C CYS A 75 -9.08 11.35 -15.87
N GLN A 76 -10.36 11.53 -15.52
CA GLN A 76 -11.35 12.10 -16.45
C GLN A 76 -10.95 13.52 -16.88
N TYR A 77 -10.52 14.36 -15.94
CA TYR A 77 -9.99 15.68 -16.23
C TYR A 77 -8.77 15.63 -17.16
N LEU A 78 -7.85 14.69 -16.93
CA LEU A 78 -6.65 14.51 -17.74
C LEU A 78 -7.00 14.10 -19.18
N CYS A 79 -8.05 13.30 -19.36
CA CYS A 79 -8.48 12.78 -20.66
C CYS A 79 -9.49 13.66 -21.42
N ARG A 80 -9.91 14.81 -20.86
CA ARG A 80 -10.98 15.65 -21.45
C ARG A 80 -10.70 16.13 -22.88
N ASN A 81 -9.43 16.27 -23.24
CA ASN A 81 -8.98 16.73 -24.56
C ASN A 81 -8.11 15.66 -25.27
N VAL A 82 -8.22 14.40 -24.85
CA VAL A 82 -7.43 13.30 -25.43
C VAL A 82 -8.31 12.52 -26.39
N GLU A 83 -8.05 12.66 -27.69
CA GLU A 83 -8.80 11.97 -28.77
C GLU A 83 -8.41 10.48 -28.94
N GLY A 84 -7.72 9.91 -27.95
CA GLY A 84 -7.22 8.55 -27.97
C GLY A 84 -8.18 7.49 -27.39
N TYR A 85 -7.82 6.24 -27.65
CA TYR A 85 -8.47 5.07 -27.07
C TYR A 85 -7.65 4.51 -25.91
N CYS A 86 -8.32 3.79 -25.01
CA CYS A 86 -7.64 3.13 -23.91
C CYS A 86 -6.73 2.00 -24.42
N LEU A 87 -5.48 1.96 -23.93
CA LEU A 87 -4.52 0.92 -24.34
C LEU A 87 -4.90 -0.48 -23.90
N TYR A 88 -5.62 -0.62 -22.77
CA TYR A 88 -6.08 -1.91 -22.28
C TYR A 88 -7.42 -2.34 -22.91
N ASN A 89 -8.15 -1.40 -23.54
CA ASN A 89 -9.42 -1.67 -24.22
C ASN A 89 -9.62 -0.64 -25.35
N GLN A 90 -9.22 -1.03 -26.57
CA GLN A 90 -9.20 -0.17 -27.74
C GLN A 90 -10.60 0.25 -28.23
N SER A 91 -11.66 -0.40 -27.76
CA SER A 91 -13.04 0.00 -28.08
C SER A 91 -13.52 1.19 -27.24
N SER A 92 -12.81 1.54 -26.17
CA SER A 92 -13.18 2.62 -25.25
C SER A 92 -12.41 3.90 -25.53
N ARG A 93 -13.12 4.97 -25.90
CA ARG A 93 -12.53 6.32 -26.00
C ARG A 93 -12.22 6.86 -24.61
N LEU A 94 -11.03 7.41 -24.41
CA LEU A 94 -10.58 7.89 -23.10
C LEU A 94 -11.46 9.04 -22.58
N GLN A 95 -11.83 9.97 -23.46
CA GLN A 95 -12.67 11.13 -23.12
C GLN A 95 -14.12 10.77 -22.71
N THR A 96 -14.63 9.59 -23.07
CA THR A 96 -16.01 9.18 -22.76
C THR A 96 -16.11 8.38 -21.48
N LEU A 97 -14.98 8.07 -20.83
CA LEU A 97 -14.97 7.32 -19.59
C LEU A 97 -15.46 8.20 -18.44
N ASP A 98 -16.32 7.62 -17.61
CA ASP A 98 -16.65 8.20 -16.32
C ASP A 98 -15.52 7.91 -15.31
N PRO A 99 -15.52 8.56 -14.13
CA PRO A 99 -14.50 8.34 -13.12
C PRO A 99 -14.33 6.86 -12.73
N TYR A 100 -15.41 6.07 -12.68
CA TYR A 100 -15.34 4.65 -12.36
C TYR A 100 -14.70 3.83 -13.49
N GLY A 101 -15.01 4.15 -14.74
CA GLY A 101 -14.38 3.57 -15.92
C GLY A 101 -12.87 3.75 -15.88
N HIS A 102 -12.38 4.93 -15.51
CA HIS A 102 -10.95 5.14 -15.28
C HIS A 102 -10.40 4.21 -14.18
N LEU A 103 -11.08 4.10 -13.03
CA LEU A 103 -10.63 3.26 -11.92
C LEU A 103 -10.49 1.77 -12.29
N LEU A 104 -11.34 1.24 -13.18
CA LEU A 104 -11.24 -0.16 -13.63
C LEU A 104 -9.87 -0.52 -14.22
N ARG A 105 -9.12 0.48 -14.71
CA ARG A 105 -7.90 0.28 -15.52
C ARG A 105 -6.61 0.39 -14.72
N PHE A 106 -6.63 0.86 -13.47
CA PHE A 106 -5.40 1.00 -12.68
C PHE A 106 -5.62 0.90 -11.17
N PHE A 107 -6.85 1.02 -10.66
CA PHE A 107 -7.09 1.08 -9.23
C PHE A 107 -7.19 -0.32 -8.61
N ARG A 108 -6.46 -0.54 -7.51
CA ARG A 108 -6.53 -1.76 -6.70
C ARG A 108 -6.78 -1.42 -5.25
N LEU A 109 -7.53 -2.28 -4.57
CA LEU A 109 -7.67 -2.20 -3.13
C LEU A 109 -6.58 -3.01 -2.44
N CYS A 110 -6.12 -2.48 -1.31
CA CYS A 110 -5.25 -3.24 -0.43
C CYS A 110 -5.97 -4.51 0.07
N VAL A 111 -5.45 -5.69 -0.31
CA VAL A 111 -6.05 -6.98 0.06
C VAL A 111 -5.98 -7.20 1.57
N VAL A 112 -4.98 -6.65 2.25
CA VAL A 112 -4.88 -6.74 3.72
C VAL A 112 -6.04 -6.02 4.39
N HIS A 113 -6.33 -4.78 4.00
CA HIS A 113 -7.47 -4.02 4.52
C HIS A 113 -8.80 -4.69 4.19
N PHE A 114 -8.94 -5.21 2.97
CA PHE A 114 -10.11 -5.98 2.55
C PHE A 114 -10.34 -7.21 3.44
N LYS A 115 -9.30 -8.03 3.64
CA LYS A 115 -9.36 -9.24 4.47
C LYS A 115 -9.60 -8.93 5.95
N ARG A 116 -8.99 -7.86 6.48
CA ARG A 116 -9.21 -7.39 7.86
C ARG A 116 -10.69 -7.03 8.08
N HIS A 117 -11.27 -6.25 7.17
CA HIS A 117 -12.69 -5.90 7.25
C HIS A 117 -13.61 -7.12 7.24
N ILE A 118 -13.29 -8.15 6.45
CA ILE A 118 -14.05 -9.42 6.46
C ILE A 118 -13.85 -10.18 7.77
N HIS A 119 -12.62 -10.20 8.30
CA HIS A 119 -12.34 -10.83 9.59
C HIS A 119 -13.08 -10.18 10.76
N ASP A 120 -13.28 -8.86 10.73
CA ASP A 120 -14.07 -8.15 11.74
C ASP A 120 -15.55 -8.54 11.71
N MET A 121 -16.03 -9.08 10.58
CA MET A 121 -17.38 -9.61 10.43
C MET A 121 -17.52 -11.09 10.82
N ARG A 122 -16.46 -11.78 11.25
CA ARG A 122 -16.46 -13.24 11.51
C ARG A 122 -17.53 -13.72 12.50
N ASN A 123 -17.95 -12.86 13.43
CA ASN A 123 -18.98 -13.18 14.43
C ASN A 123 -20.41 -12.97 13.90
N HIS A 124 -20.55 -12.51 12.65
CA HIS A 124 -21.83 -12.15 12.03
C HIS A 124 -22.14 -12.94 10.76
N VAL A 125 -21.20 -13.76 10.30
CA VAL A 125 -21.33 -14.56 9.08
C VAL A 125 -20.79 -15.96 9.35
N SER A 126 -21.35 -16.98 8.70
CA SER A 126 -20.83 -18.35 8.79
C SER A 126 -19.43 -18.46 8.15
N ALA A 127 -18.73 -19.56 8.43
CA ALA A 127 -17.42 -19.83 7.84
C ALA A 127 -17.47 -19.86 6.31
N ASP A 128 -18.48 -20.53 5.74
CA ASP A 128 -18.65 -20.68 4.29
C ASP A 128 -18.93 -19.34 3.60
N VAL A 129 -19.79 -18.50 4.21
CA VAL A 129 -20.06 -17.14 3.72
C VAL A 129 -18.78 -16.29 3.78
N ARG A 130 -18.02 -16.40 4.86
CA ARG A 130 -16.74 -15.67 5.00
C ARG A 130 -15.73 -16.11 3.94
N GLU A 131 -15.66 -17.40 3.63
CA GLU A 131 -14.81 -17.93 2.58
C GLU A 131 -15.23 -17.42 1.20
N ALA A 132 -16.54 -17.43 0.90
CA ALA A 132 -17.10 -16.83 -0.30
C ALA A 132 -16.78 -15.33 -0.44
N MET A 133 -16.85 -14.56 0.65
CA MET A 133 -16.46 -13.15 0.66
C MET A 133 -14.96 -12.94 0.39
N LEU A 134 -14.11 -13.80 0.94
CA LEU A 134 -12.66 -13.75 0.74
C LEU A 134 -12.26 -14.18 -0.68
N SER A 135 -12.99 -15.12 -1.29
CA SER A 135 -12.73 -15.64 -2.62
C SER A 135 -12.90 -14.59 -3.72
N LEU A 136 -13.63 -13.50 -3.42
CA LEU A 136 -13.72 -12.31 -4.28
C LEU A 136 -12.42 -11.48 -4.33
N SER A 137 -11.36 -11.85 -3.61
CA SER A 137 -10.02 -11.27 -3.74
C SER A 137 -9.07 -12.15 -4.57
N SER A 138 -9.51 -12.54 -5.76
CA SER A 138 -8.80 -13.50 -6.64
C SER A 138 -8.44 -12.89 -8.00
N SER A 139 -7.41 -13.46 -8.63
CA SER A 139 -7.11 -13.25 -10.06
C SER A 139 -7.65 -14.36 -10.95
N VAL A 140 -8.13 -15.46 -10.35
CA VAL A 140 -8.72 -16.59 -11.05
C VAL A 140 -10.24 -16.38 -11.13
N PRO A 141 -10.83 -16.45 -12.33
CA PRO A 141 -12.28 -16.42 -12.48
C PRO A 141 -12.96 -17.54 -11.70
N HIS A 142 -14.02 -17.18 -10.98
CA HIS A 142 -14.97 -18.14 -10.43
C HIS A 142 -15.73 -18.83 -11.56
N PRO A 143 -15.89 -20.17 -11.54
CA PRO A 143 -16.72 -20.89 -12.51
C PRO A 143 -18.17 -20.39 -12.51
N ASP A 144 -18.71 -20.12 -11.32
CA ASP A 144 -20.02 -19.49 -11.14
C ASP A 144 -19.92 -18.38 -10.09
N ILE A 145 -19.75 -17.15 -10.56
CA ILE A 145 -19.71 -15.97 -9.70
C ILE A 145 -21.09 -15.66 -9.08
N GLN A 146 -22.18 -16.07 -9.73
CA GLN A 146 -23.53 -15.79 -9.24
C GLN A 146 -23.86 -16.67 -8.04
N ALA A 147 -23.47 -17.94 -8.05
CA ALA A 147 -23.55 -18.82 -6.88
C ALA A 147 -22.80 -18.24 -5.66
N VAL A 148 -21.62 -17.64 -5.88
CA VAL A 148 -20.86 -16.95 -4.82
C VAL A 148 -21.67 -15.76 -4.27
N PHE A 149 -22.28 -14.95 -5.14
CA PHE A 149 -23.13 -13.84 -4.69
C PHE A 149 -24.37 -14.31 -3.93
N ASP A 150 -25.01 -15.39 -4.36
CA ASP A 150 -26.20 -15.92 -3.72
C ASP A 150 -25.89 -16.51 -2.34
N LEU A 151 -24.75 -17.20 -2.20
CA LEU A 151 -24.23 -17.66 -0.92
C LEU A 151 -23.95 -16.49 0.04
N ILE A 152 -23.35 -15.40 -0.45
CA ILE A 152 -23.11 -14.21 0.39
C ILE A 152 -24.43 -13.53 0.78
N ASN A 153 -25.40 -13.48 -0.13
CA ASN A 153 -26.72 -12.90 0.13
C ASN A 153 -27.53 -13.69 1.17
N SER A 154 -27.38 -15.01 1.24
CA SER A 154 -28.00 -15.86 2.25
C SER A 154 -27.33 -15.76 3.63
N GLY A 155 -26.10 -15.21 3.69
CA GLY A 155 -25.29 -15.03 4.91
C GLY A 155 -25.77 -13.95 5.89
N GLY A 156 -27.04 -13.54 5.82
CA GLY A 156 -27.66 -12.58 6.74
C GLY A 156 -27.45 -11.10 6.38
N ARG A 157 -27.97 -10.21 7.24
CA ARG A 157 -28.07 -8.76 6.97
C ARG A 157 -26.71 -8.10 6.67
N LYS A 158 -25.68 -8.44 7.45
CA LYS A 158 -24.34 -7.84 7.29
C LYS A 158 -23.65 -8.30 6.01
N ALA A 159 -23.72 -9.58 5.67
CA ALA A 159 -23.16 -10.11 4.43
C ALA A 159 -23.83 -9.50 3.19
N LYS A 160 -25.18 -9.46 3.18
CA LYS A 160 -25.96 -8.82 2.12
C LYS A 160 -25.65 -7.33 1.95
N ALA A 161 -25.58 -6.59 3.07
CA ALA A 161 -25.23 -5.16 3.04
C ALA A 161 -23.80 -4.93 2.53
N TRP A 162 -22.85 -5.78 2.94
CA TRP A 162 -21.48 -5.74 2.45
C TRP A 162 -21.42 -5.98 0.94
N LEU A 163 -22.09 -7.01 0.43
CA LEU A 163 -22.08 -7.30 -1.01
C LEU A 163 -22.74 -6.17 -1.81
N LYS A 164 -23.86 -5.64 -1.32
CA LYS A 164 -24.52 -4.47 -1.92
C LYS A 164 -23.59 -3.26 -1.97
N ASP A 165 -22.82 -3.00 -0.90
CA ASP A 165 -21.81 -1.94 -0.91
C ASP A 165 -20.73 -2.19 -1.98
N LYS A 166 -20.18 -3.40 -2.09
CA LYS A 166 -19.12 -3.70 -3.08
C LYS A 166 -19.58 -3.67 -4.53
N ARG A 167 -20.85 -4.00 -4.80
CA ARG A 167 -21.41 -3.99 -6.16
C ARG A 167 -22.01 -2.66 -6.58
N VAL A 168 -22.71 -1.99 -5.66
CA VAL A 168 -23.54 -0.81 -5.99
C VAL A 168 -23.01 0.45 -5.29
N GLY A 169 -22.75 0.37 -3.99
CA GLY A 169 -22.37 1.53 -3.18
C GLY A 169 -20.95 2.04 -3.42
N SER A 170 -20.05 1.17 -3.87
CA SER A 170 -18.65 1.41 -4.15
C SER A 170 -18.30 0.70 -5.45
N LYS A 171 -18.80 1.21 -6.59
CA LYS A 171 -18.71 0.54 -7.90
C LYS A 171 -17.29 0.13 -8.32
N PHE A 172 -16.27 0.82 -7.79
CA PHE A 172 -14.87 0.48 -8.00
C PHE A 172 -14.38 -0.73 -7.18
N ALA A 173 -15.02 -1.03 -6.05
CA ALA A 173 -14.43 -1.87 -5.01
C ALA A 173 -14.27 -3.33 -5.46
N LEU A 174 -15.30 -3.93 -6.07
CA LEU A 174 -15.23 -5.30 -6.56
C LEU A 174 -14.20 -5.45 -7.69
N PRO A 175 -14.22 -4.64 -8.77
CA PRO A 175 -13.14 -4.64 -9.78
C PRO A 175 -11.74 -4.41 -9.21
N ALA A 176 -11.61 -3.62 -8.14
CA ALA A 176 -10.33 -3.33 -7.52
C ALA A 176 -9.77 -4.45 -6.64
N VAL A 177 -10.56 -5.49 -6.29
CA VAL A 177 -10.09 -6.71 -5.58
C VAL A 177 -10.17 -7.98 -6.43
N TYR A 178 -11.01 -7.99 -7.46
CA TYR A 178 -11.28 -9.16 -8.30
C TYR A 178 -10.86 -8.88 -9.75
N GLN A 179 -9.74 -9.47 -10.18
CA GLN A 179 -9.14 -9.18 -11.48
C GLN A 179 -10.07 -9.43 -12.67
N PRO A 180 -10.90 -10.48 -12.71
CA PRO A 180 -11.79 -10.72 -13.85
C PRO A 180 -12.80 -9.60 -14.11
N TYR A 181 -13.07 -8.75 -13.11
CA TYR A 181 -13.92 -7.56 -13.27
C TYR A 181 -13.11 -6.28 -13.46
N SER A 182 -11.78 -6.36 -13.34
CA SER A 182 -10.84 -5.30 -13.63
C SER A 182 -10.48 -5.28 -15.12
N LEU A 183 -10.07 -4.12 -15.62
CA LEU A 183 -9.42 -3.97 -16.92
C LEU A 183 -7.90 -3.84 -16.80
N ILE A 184 -7.35 -4.04 -15.60
CA ILE A 184 -5.89 -4.14 -15.40
C ILE A 184 -5.42 -5.48 -16.02
N PRO A 185 -4.42 -5.45 -16.92
CA PRO A 185 -3.83 -6.66 -17.50
C PRO A 185 -3.37 -7.66 -16.43
N LEU A 186 -3.50 -8.96 -16.71
CA LEU A 186 -3.28 -10.00 -15.71
C LEU A 186 -1.83 -10.04 -15.20
N ASP A 187 -0.87 -9.82 -16.09
CA ASP A 187 0.55 -9.68 -15.79
C ASP A 187 0.81 -8.48 -14.86
N VAL A 188 0.25 -7.31 -15.17
CA VAL A 188 0.33 -6.12 -14.32
C VAL A 188 -0.32 -6.37 -12.95
N TRP A 189 -1.49 -7.02 -12.93
CA TRP A 189 -2.20 -7.37 -11.70
C TRP A 189 -1.39 -8.33 -10.80
N LYS A 190 -0.76 -9.35 -11.39
CA LYS A 190 0.06 -10.32 -10.66
C LYS A 190 1.40 -9.73 -10.21
N ALA A 191 2.00 -8.84 -11.01
CA ALA A 191 3.24 -8.16 -10.67
C ALA A 191 3.06 -7.10 -9.58
N SER A 192 1.87 -6.48 -9.49
CA SER A 192 1.63 -5.45 -8.48
C SER A 192 1.39 -6.06 -7.08
N PRO A 193 2.00 -5.47 -6.04
CA PRO A 193 1.92 -6.01 -4.69
C PRO A 193 0.47 -6.04 -4.21
N SER A 194 0.06 -7.14 -3.60
CA SER A 194 -1.32 -7.30 -3.09
C SER A 194 -1.56 -6.61 -1.75
N SER A 195 -0.51 -6.06 -1.13
CA SER A 195 -0.59 -5.41 0.18
C SER A 195 0.10 -4.05 0.18
N THR A 196 -0.45 -3.11 0.93
CA THR A 196 0.18 -1.84 1.25
C THR A 196 1.08 -1.98 2.48
N ASN A 197 1.77 -3.10 2.66
CA ASN A 197 2.59 -3.32 3.87
C ASN A 197 3.68 -2.23 4.01
N GLY A 198 4.16 -1.66 2.90
CA GLY A 198 4.98 -0.44 2.90
C GLY A 198 4.26 0.73 3.58
N ASN A 199 3.04 1.03 3.11
CA ASN A 199 2.18 2.07 3.69
C ASN A 199 1.77 1.80 5.15
N GLU A 200 1.51 0.54 5.55
CA GLU A 200 1.19 0.23 6.94
C GLU A 200 2.43 0.37 7.85
N GLN A 201 3.62 0.05 7.35
CA GLN A 201 4.88 0.33 8.05
C GLN A 201 5.17 1.83 8.11
N SER A 202 4.89 2.59 7.06
CA SER A 202 5.05 4.04 7.05
C SER A 202 4.09 4.70 8.04
N HIS A 203 2.82 4.29 8.05
CA HIS A 203 1.84 4.71 9.06
C HIS A 203 2.35 4.45 10.48
N ARG A 204 2.89 3.25 10.75
CA ARG A 204 3.44 2.91 12.07
C ARG A 204 4.65 3.75 12.46
N ASN A 205 5.52 4.05 11.50
CA ASN A 205 6.69 4.90 11.74
C ASN A 205 6.27 6.36 12.00
N ILE A 206 5.29 6.86 11.26
CA ILE A 206 4.72 8.19 11.48
C ILE A 206 4.07 8.28 12.86
N TYR A 207 3.33 7.26 13.29
CA TYR A 207 2.72 7.24 14.62
C TYR A 207 3.74 7.26 15.75
N ARG A 208 4.96 6.74 15.54
CA ARG A 208 6.06 6.85 16.52
C ARG A 208 6.57 8.28 16.65
N ASP A 209 6.51 9.06 15.59
CA ASP A 209 6.91 10.48 15.59
C ASP A 209 5.84 11.38 16.23
N GLY A 210 4.64 10.85 16.45
CA GLY A 210 3.57 11.48 17.21
C GLY A 210 2.20 11.31 16.57
N VAL A 211 1.18 11.16 17.42
CA VAL A 211 -0.24 11.23 17.05
C VAL A 211 -0.91 12.39 17.79
N ASN A 212 -2.06 12.86 17.30
CA ASN A 212 -2.81 13.99 17.90
C ASN A 212 -2.03 15.32 17.95
N LEU A 213 -1.21 15.58 16.92
CA LEU A 213 -0.48 16.82 16.76
C LEU A 213 -1.40 17.94 16.23
N THR A 214 -1.04 19.19 16.50
CA THR A 214 -1.58 20.33 15.75
C THR A 214 -1.21 20.19 14.27
N ILE A 215 -1.92 20.88 13.36
CA ILE A 215 -1.60 20.83 11.92
C ILE A 215 -0.13 21.22 11.69
N LEU A 216 0.32 22.32 12.31
CA LEU A 216 1.72 22.75 12.24
C LEU A 216 2.68 21.67 12.78
N GLY A 217 2.36 21.07 13.93
CA GLY A 217 3.17 19.99 14.50
C GLY A 217 3.24 18.77 13.57
N GLY A 218 2.12 18.40 12.94
CA GLY A 218 2.05 17.33 11.95
C GLY A 218 2.90 17.61 10.71
N ILE A 219 2.87 18.84 10.18
CA ILE A 219 3.70 19.27 9.05
C ILE A 219 5.18 19.19 9.42
N MET A 220 5.59 19.78 10.53
CA MET A 220 6.99 19.82 10.96
C MET A 220 7.54 18.40 11.22
N ARG A 221 6.77 17.54 11.91
CA ARG A 221 7.18 16.15 12.17
C ARG A 221 7.22 15.32 10.89
N GLY A 222 6.25 15.50 10.00
CA GLY A 222 6.25 14.86 8.68
C GLY A 222 7.49 15.22 7.87
N MET A 223 7.83 16.51 7.80
CA MET A 223 9.03 17.01 7.12
C MET A 223 10.32 16.44 7.73
N GLN A 224 10.42 16.39 9.05
CA GLN A 224 11.58 15.77 9.73
C GLN A 224 11.70 14.28 9.42
N TYR A 225 10.58 13.55 9.38
CA TYR A 225 10.57 12.14 9.01
C TYR A 225 11.04 11.94 7.56
N ASP A 226 10.50 12.73 6.64
CA ASP A 226 10.82 12.64 5.22
C ASP A 226 12.30 12.98 4.97
N ALA A 227 12.84 14.00 5.64
CA ALA A 227 14.27 14.33 5.57
C ALA A 227 15.17 13.16 6.01
N ARG A 228 14.85 12.50 7.13
CA ARG A 228 15.58 11.31 7.58
C ARG A 228 15.44 10.14 6.61
N ALA A 229 14.26 9.99 6.01
CA ALA A 229 14.01 8.97 5.00
C ALA A 229 14.87 9.19 3.76
N SER A 230 14.95 10.42 3.26
CA SER A 230 15.78 10.80 2.11
C SER A 230 17.27 10.58 2.36
N VAL A 231 17.80 11.01 3.52
CA VAL A 231 19.20 10.77 3.88
C VAL A 231 19.52 9.28 3.89
N SER A 232 18.62 8.45 4.43
CA SER A 232 18.82 7.01 4.45
C SER A 232 18.73 6.35 3.07
N ILE A 233 18.01 6.93 2.10
CA ILE A 233 18.05 6.48 0.70
C ILE A 233 19.42 6.79 0.11
N LEU A 234 19.90 8.02 0.29
CA LEU A 234 21.22 8.44 -0.19
C LEU A 234 22.35 7.58 0.39
N LEU A 235 22.29 7.20 1.67
CA LEU A 235 23.29 6.32 2.28
C LEU A 235 23.30 4.91 1.68
N VAL A 236 22.13 4.37 1.29
CA VAL A 236 22.07 3.09 0.58
C VAL A 236 22.69 3.23 -0.80
N ASP A 237 22.34 4.28 -1.53
CA ASP A 237 22.83 4.51 -2.89
C ASP A 237 24.35 4.73 -2.94
N SER A 238 24.87 5.57 -2.04
CA SER A 238 26.29 5.96 -2.04
C SER A 238 27.22 4.98 -1.30
N HIS A 239 26.74 4.28 -0.26
CA HIS A 239 27.60 3.47 0.61
C HIS A 239 27.09 2.03 0.79
N GLY A 240 25.92 1.66 0.25
CA GLY A 240 25.28 0.37 0.52
C GLY A 240 24.78 0.20 1.96
N ILE A 241 24.74 1.29 2.75
CA ILE A 241 24.39 1.23 4.17
C ILE A 241 22.86 1.27 4.31
N HIS A 242 22.30 0.11 4.63
CA HIS A 242 20.87 -0.01 4.92
C HIS A 242 20.52 0.42 6.34
N ALA A 243 19.33 0.98 6.52
CA ALA A 243 18.80 1.32 7.85
C ALA A 243 18.47 0.10 8.74
N ARG A 244 18.61 -1.12 8.21
CA ARG A 244 18.39 -2.39 8.89
C ARG A 244 19.45 -3.38 8.42
N ASP A 245 19.92 -4.21 9.34
CA ASP A 245 20.92 -5.27 9.04
C ASP A 245 20.37 -6.35 8.10
N GLN A 246 19.04 -6.45 7.97
CA GLN A 246 18.37 -7.36 7.04
C GLN A 246 17.66 -6.59 5.93
N GLN A 247 17.98 -6.92 4.68
CA GLN A 247 17.32 -6.36 3.51
C GLN A 247 15.83 -6.73 3.48
N ALA A 248 14.96 -5.76 3.22
CA ALA A 248 13.52 -5.98 3.18
C ALA A 248 13.04 -6.44 1.78
N THR A 249 13.74 -7.40 1.16
CA THR A 249 13.43 -7.81 -0.22
C THR A 249 12.01 -8.37 -0.35
N HIS A 250 11.41 -8.27 -1.54
CA HIS A 250 10.08 -8.85 -1.78
C HIS A 250 10.07 -10.36 -1.53
N PHE A 251 11.14 -11.06 -1.93
CA PHE A 251 11.33 -12.48 -1.71
C PHE A 251 11.29 -12.85 -0.21
N GLN A 252 12.13 -12.22 0.61
CA GLN A 252 12.18 -12.52 2.05
C GLN A 252 10.89 -12.15 2.78
N ARG A 253 10.16 -11.12 2.29
CA ARG A 253 8.84 -10.78 2.82
C ARG A 253 7.81 -11.86 2.48
N TYR A 254 7.83 -12.35 1.24
CA TYR A 254 6.97 -13.42 0.78
C TYR A 254 7.24 -14.73 1.52
N GLU A 255 8.51 -15.13 1.64
CA GLU A 255 8.94 -16.31 2.39
C GLU A 255 8.49 -16.24 3.86
N ARG A 256 8.71 -15.11 4.54
CA ARG A 256 8.20 -14.89 5.91
C ARG A 256 6.67 -14.93 6.00
N SER A 257 5.96 -14.53 4.95
CA SER A 257 4.49 -14.65 4.89
C SER A 257 4.07 -16.11 4.77
N LEU A 258 4.72 -16.87 3.88
CA LEU A 258 4.47 -18.30 3.71
C LEU A 258 4.76 -19.09 4.99
N HIS A 259 5.90 -18.86 5.64
CA HIS A 259 6.23 -19.52 6.91
C HIS A 259 5.17 -19.23 7.99
N ARG A 260 4.66 -18.00 8.06
CA ARG A 260 3.56 -17.65 8.98
C ARG A 260 2.27 -18.39 8.63
N GLN A 261 1.92 -18.49 7.35
CA GLN A 261 0.74 -19.24 6.90
C GLN A 261 0.86 -20.73 7.21
N LEU A 262 2.00 -21.34 6.92
CA LEU A 262 2.28 -22.76 7.23
C LEU A 262 2.22 -23.03 8.73
N LYS A 263 2.75 -22.13 9.56
CA LYS A 263 2.65 -22.24 11.02
C LYS A 263 1.18 -22.21 11.47
N VAL A 264 0.39 -21.27 10.98
CA VAL A 264 -1.04 -21.17 11.30
C VAL A 264 -1.81 -22.43 10.85
N GLN A 265 -1.55 -22.93 9.64
CA GLN A 265 -2.16 -24.17 9.16
C GLN A 265 -1.82 -25.37 10.06
N ARG A 266 -0.55 -25.52 10.45
CA ARG A 266 -0.13 -26.58 11.39
C ARG A 266 -0.84 -26.48 12.73
N GLU A 267 -0.96 -25.27 13.29
CA GLU A 267 -1.69 -25.07 14.55
C GLU A 267 -3.19 -25.35 14.39
N GLN A 268 -3.81 -24.97 13.27
CA GLN A 268 -5.22 -25.30 12.99
C GLN A 268 -5.43 -26.81 12.82
N GLN A 269 -4.49 -27.53 12.21
CA GLN A 269 -4.55 -28.99 12.11
C GLN A 269 -4.46 -29.68 13.48
N LYS A 270 -3.62 -29.16 14.39
CA LYS A 270 -3.54 -29.67 15.78
C LYS A 270 -4.81 -29.43 16.58
N MET A 271 -5.51 -28.31 16.34
CA MET A 271 -6.76 -27.96 17.04
C MET A 271 -8.00 -28.65 16.46
N ARG A 272 -7.88 -29.35 15.32
CA ARG A 272 -8.99 -30.06 14.70
C ARG A 272 -9.26 -31.33 15.51
N PRO A 273 -10.49 -31.56 16.02
CA PRO A 273 -10.80 -32.76 16.78
C PRO A 273 -10.51 -34.00 15.94
N GLN A 274 -9.67 -34.91 16.44
CA GLN A 274 -9.53 -36.25 15.89
C GLN A 274 -10.91 -36.92 15.95
N PRO A 275 -11.41 -37.53 14.86
CA PRO A 275 -12.61 -38.35 14.96
C PRO A 275 -12.33 -39.45 15.99
N ARG A 276 -13.20 -39.58 17.00
CA ARG A 276 -13.17 -40.71 17.94
C ARG A 276 -13.35 -41.99 17.13
N SER A 277 -12.26 -42.67 16.83
CA SER A 277 -12.30 -44.06 16.41
C SER A 277 -12.80 -44.87 17.60
N ASN A 278 -14.05 -45.34 17.53
CA ASN A 278 -14.48 -46.47 18.36
C ASN A 278 -13.71 -47.69 17.88
N SER A 279 -12.52 -47.92 18.44
CA SER A 279 -11.80 -49.18 18.30
C SER A 279 -12.12 -50.04 19.52
N THR A 280 -13.06 -50.97 19.33
CA THR A 280 -13.09 -52.23 20.06
C THR A 280 -11.69 -52.87 20.02
N HIS A 281 -11.16 -53.22 21.19
CA HIS A 281 -9.98 -54.06 21.32
C HIS A 281 -10.16 -55.38 20.57
N PRO A 282 -9.08 -55.89 19.96
CA PRO A 282 -8.58 -57.15 20.48
C PRO A 282 -7.07 -57.16 20.69
N THR A 283 -6.69 -57.88 21.74
CA THR A 283 -5.35 -58.36 22.11
C THR A 283 -4.74 -59.29 21.06
N ALA A 284 -3.46 -59.09 20.70
CA ALA A 284 -2.41 -60.12 20.70
C ALA A 284 -1.06 -59.60 20.11
N SER A 285 -0.01 -59.73 20.94
CA SER A 285 1.42 -60.02 20.66
C SER A 285 2.10 -59.67 19.32
N GLY A 286 3.26 -59.00 19.42
CA GLY A 286 4.33 -59.05 18.42
C GLY A 286 5.39 -57.95 18.60
N SER A 287 6.59 -58.32 19.04
CA SER A 287 7.74 -57.43 19.23
C SER A 287 8.33 -56.94 17.91
N LEU A 288 8.80 -55.69 17.86
CA LEU A 288 10.07 -55.31 17.22
C LEU A 288 10.45 -53.86 17.58
N GLN A 289 11.69 -53.74 18.04
CA GLN A 289 12.39 -52.51 18.38
C GLN A 289 12.81 -51.74 17.11
N ASP A 290 13.16 -50.47 17.34
CA ASP A 290 14.00 -49.58 16.52
C ASP A 290 13.46 -49.00 15.21
N LEU A 291 13.41 -47.66 15.15
CA LEU A 291 14.38 -46.83 14.42
C LEU A 291 13.99 -45.34 14.55
N ARG A 292 14.79 -44.56 15.29
CA ARG A 292 14.79 -43.08 15.27
C ARG A 292 15.69 -42.59 14.12
N PRO A 293 15.30 -41.60 13.30
CA PRO A 293 16.23 -40.93 12.41
C PRO A 293 17.05 -39.88 13.18
N GLN A 294 18.38 -40.08 13.22
CA GLN A 294 19.35 -39.06 13.65
C GLN A 294 19.41 -37.93 12.62
N GLN A 295 19.32 -36.68 13.08
CA GLN A 295 19.62 -35.49 12.29
C GLN A 295 21.14 -35.29 12.22
N MET A 296 21.72 -35.36 11.02
CA MET A 296 23.08 -34.87 10.78
C MET A 296 23.10 -33.34 10.75
N ARG A 297 24.01 -32.74 11.51
CA ARG A 297 24.50 -31.36 11.32
C ARG A 297 25.74 -31.38 10.42
N PRO A 298 25.94 -30.39 9.55
CA PRO A 298 27.22 -30.22 8.85
C PRO A 298 28.29 -29.59 9.78
N PRO A 299 29.59 -29.79 9.50
CA PRO A 299 30.68 -29.36 10.39
C PRO A 299 30.99 -27.88 10.26
N LEU A 300 31.37 -27.27 11.39
CA LEU A 300 32.03 -25.96 11.46
C LEU A 300 33.52 -26.17 11.21
N ASP A 301 34.08 -25.34 10.33
CA ASP A 301 35.52 -25.27 10.07
C ASP A 301 36.14 -24.24 11.02
N GLU A 302 36.99 -24.71 11.93
CA GLU A 302 37.83 -23.90 12.81
C GLU A 302 39.24 -23.80 12.20
N GLY A 303 39.67 -22.57 11.92
CA GLY A 303 41.03 -22.27 11.46
C GLY A 303 41.58 -21.00 12.12
N TYR A 304 42.19 -21.18 13.29
CA TYR A 304 43.30 -20.41 13.88
C TYR A 304 43.18 -18.91 14.16
N GLY A 305 43.45 -18.55 15.44
CA GLY A 305 44.29 -17.39 15.76
C GLY A 305 43.84 -16.51 16.91
N ALA A 306 44.06 -16.94 18.15
CA ALA A 306 44.00 -16.08 19.33
C ALA A 306 45.31 -15.28 19.49
N LEU A 307 45.22 -13.96 19.71
CA LEU A 307 46.25 -13.16 20.38
C LEU A 307 45.64 -11.97 21.13
N ALA A 308 45.52 -12.19 22.45
CA ALA A 308 45.79 -11.32 23.59
C ALA A 308 45.62 -9.77 23.53
N THR A 309 44.89 -9.33 24.57
CA THR A 309 45.14 -8.17 25.48
C THR A 309 44.92 -6.73 24.99
N GLY A 310 44.10 -6.00 25.76
CA GLY A 310 44.42 -4.63 26.16
C GLY A 310 43.32 -3.57 26.01
N SER A 311 42.93 -3.03 27.18
CA SER A 311 42.58 -1.61 27.41
C SER A 311 41.17 -1.12 27.12
N THR A 312 40.44 -0.93 28.22
CA THR A 312 39.44 0.12 28.45
C THR A 312 39.87 1.48 27.89
N SER A 313 39.01 2.11 27.07
CA SER A 313 39.03 3.56 26.85
C SER A 313 37.61 4.08 26.63
N THR A 314 37.23 4.96 27.54
CA THR A 314 36.00 5.74 27.62
C THR A 314 35.94 6.75 26.49
N MET A 315 34.80 6.87 25.80
CA MET A 315 34.53 8.00 24.89
C MET A 315 33.22 8.70 25.29
N PRO A 316 33.13 10.05 25.17
CA PRO A 316 32.07 10.84 25.77
C PRO A 316 30.84 11.00 24.85
N SER A 317 29.69 11.16 25.50
CA SER A 317 28.37 11.47 24.92
C SER A 317 28.34 12.85 24.24
N PRO A 318 27.54 13.05 23.17
CA PRO A 318 27.51 14.30 22.42
C PRO A 318 26.60 15.38 23.01
N PHE A 319 26.92 16.61 22.64
CA PHE A 319 26.22 17.88 22.84
C PHE A 319 24.68 17.76 22.92
N ARG A 320 24.15 18.24 24.05
CA ARG A 320 22.72 18.50 24.27
C ARG A 320 22.46 19.97 23.95
N VAL A 321 21.68 20.25 22.90
CA VAL A 321 21.12 21.59 22.66
C VAL A 321 19.70 21.58 23.16
N ASP A 322 19.44 22.34 24.22
CA ASP A 322 18.15 22.52 24.85
C ASP A 322 17.42 23.70 24.18
N LEU A 323 16.25 23.46 23.61
CA LEU A 323 15.40 24.49 23.02
C LEU A 323 13.94 24.25 23.40
N SER A 324 13.56 24.79 24.55
CA SER A 324 12.22 25.32 24.84
C SER A 324 12.38 26.38 25.95
N PRO A 325 11.57 27.46 26.03
CA PRO A 325 10.12 27.41 25.83
C PRO A 325 9.49 28.62 25.11
N PHE A 326 8.52 28.38 24.22
CA PHE A 326 7.38 29.28 23.99
C PHE A 326 6.29 28.49 23.26
N TYR A 327 5.33 27.92 23.99
CA TYR A 327 4.04 27.53 23.42
C TYR A 327 2.94 27.48 24.50
N ASP A 328 2.10 28.50 24.47
CA ASP A 328 0.70 28.55 24.92
C ASP A 328 -0.03 29.27 23.76
N SER A 329 -1.22 28.93 23.22
CA SER A 329 -2.37 28.19 23.72
C SER A 329 -3.23 27.68 22.53
N ARG A 330 -3.88 26.53 22.76
CA ARG A 330 -5.23 26.09 22.33
C ARG A 330 -5.72 26.34 20.87
N LEU A 331 -5.73 25.26 20.10
CA LEU A 331 -6.87 24.83 19.25
C LEU A 331 -6.80 23.30 19.12
N ARG A 332 -7.60 22.58 19.92
CA ARG A 332 -7.75 21.12 19.83
C ARG A 332 -8.95 20.82 18.94
N VAL A 333 -8.71 20.27 17.75
CA VAL A 333 -9.77 19.65 16.95
C VAL A 333 -9.86 18.18 17.36
N LYS A 334 -11.02 17.80 17.89
CA LYS A 334 -11.36 16.40 18.20
C LYS A 334 -11.72 15.71 16.89
N ALA A 335 -10.96 14.70 16.50
CA ALA A 335 -11.35 13.78 15.42
C ALA A 335 -12.15 12.64 16.05
N ASP A 336 -13.48 12.72 16.00
CA ASP A 336 -14.34 11.61 16.40
C ASP A 336 -14.41 10.59 15.28
N SER A 337 -13.90 9.39 15.56
CA SER A 337 -14.14 8.18 14.81
C SER A 337 -15.55 7.67 15.12
N GLY A 338 -16.55 8.08 14.35
CA GLY A 338 -17.92 7.60 14.52
C GLY A 338 -18.74 7.78 13.25
N SER A 339 -19.04 6.68 12.58
CA SER A 339 -20.03 6.61 11.51
C SER A 339 -21.42 6.85 12.09
N ILE A 340 -22.16 7.87 11.63
CA ILE A 340 -23.62 7.85 11.45
C ILE A 340 -24.03 8.93 10.43
N THR A 341 -24.91 8.50 9.52
CA THR A 341 -25.65 9.26 8.50
C THR A 341 -26.71 10.18 9.10
N THR A 342 -26.80 11.43 8.65
CA THR A 342 -28.05 12.07 8.12
C THR A 342 -27.76 13.49 7.63
N SER A 343 -28.45 13.87 6.57
CA SER A 343 -28.35 15.15 5.86
C SER A 343 -29.23 16.21 6.51
N THR A 344 -28.72 17.43 6.73
CA THR A 344 -29.54 18.65 6.65
C THR A 344 -28.63 19.82 6.27
N ALA A 345 -28.97 20.47 5.16
CA ALA A 345 -28.31 21.68 4.68
C ALA A 345 -28.73 22.87 5.55
N LEU A 346 -27.77 23.67 6.00
CA LEU A 346 -28.00 25.02 6.51
C LEU A 346 -26.96 25.95 5.89
N SER A 347 -27.47 26.86 5.06
CA SER A 347 -26.79 28.06 4.58
C SER A 347 -26.53 29.01 5.75
N PHE A 348 -25.31 29.55 5.84
CA PHE A 348 -25.08 30.77 6.61
C PHE A 348 -24.22 31.73 5.78
N ASP A 349 -24.87 32.84 5.46
CA ASP A 349 -24.30 34.08 4.97
C ASP A 349 -23.91 34.95 6.18
N ALA A 350 -23.16 36.03 5.91
CA ALA A 350 -22.91 37.20 6.76
C ALA A 350 -21.49 37.38 7.36
N THR A 351 -20.75 38.26 6.65
CA THR A 351 -20.09 39.49 7.16
C THR A 351 -18.95 39.41 8.18
N LEU A 352 -17.78 39.81 7.69
CA LEU A 352 -16.59 40.24 8.44
C LEU A 352 -16.80 41.58 9.15
N PRO A 353 -16.18 41.81 10.32
CA PRO A 353 -15.77 43.13 10.76
C PRO A 353 -14.27 43.35 10.57
N SER A 354 -13.95 44.45 9.90
CA SER A 354 -12.62 45.03 9.77
C SER A 354 -12.08 45.50 11.13
N ARG A 355 -10.87 45.07 11.50
CA ARG A 355 -10.10 45.71 12.57
C ARG A 355 -8.67 45.89 12.11
N GLY A 356 -8.29 47.16 11.92
CA GLY A 356 -6.94 47.55 11.55
C GLY A 356 -5.93 47.20 12.64
N MET A 357 -4.80 46.65 12.22
CA MET A 357 -3.59 46.59 13.02
C MET A 357 -2.40 47.06 12.20
N ASP A 358 -1.64 47.89 12.87
CA ASP A 358 -0.45 48.64 12.47
C ASP A 358 0.65 47.72 11.91
N THR A 359 1.20 48.08 10.74
CA THR A 359 2.24 47.31 10.06
C THR A 359 3.59 47.97 10.23
N THR A 360 4.40 47.46 11.15
CA THR A 360 5.87 47.60 11.09
C THR A 360 6.53 46.26 11.38
N LEU A 361 6.79 45.48 10.32
CA LEU A 361 7.66 44.30 10.36
C LEU A 361 9.04 44.69 9.78
N PRO A 362 10.15 44.20 10.35
CA PRO A 362 11.48 44.38 9.78
C PRO A 362 11.68 43.51 8.51
N PRO A 363 12.57 43.89 7.59
CA PRO A 363 12.73 43.21 6.31
C PRO A 363 13.38 41.81 6.45
N PRO A 364 13.08 40.88 5.54
CA PRO A 364 13.65 39.53 5.57
C PRO A 364 15.12 39.53 5.13
N LEU A 365 15.93 38.71 5.80
CA LEU A 365 17.30 38.38 5.41
C LEU A 365 17.27 37.60 4.09
N TYR A 366 17.89 38.19 3.07
CA TYR A 366 18.03 37.63 1.74
C TYR A 366 19.11 36.53 1.75
N HIS A 367 18.70 35.26 1.63
CA HIS A 367 19.62 34.20 1.22
C HIS A 367 19.51 34.03 -0.29
N GLY A 368 20.65 34.21 -0.99
CA GLY A 368 20.73 34.10 -2.45
C GLY A 368 20.37 32.70 -2.98
N PRO A 369 20.17 32.57 -4.30
CA PRO A 369 19.70 31.33 -4.92
C PRO A 369 20.72 30.18 -4.75
N LEU A 370 20.23 29.04 -4.27
CA LEU A 370 20.94 27.76 -4.30
C LEU A 370 21.24 27.39 -5.75
N GLN A 371 22.51 27.12 -6.05
CA GLN A 371 22.90 26.59 -7.36
C GLN A 371 22.28 25.20 -7.58
N PRO A 372 21.81 24.88 -8.80
CA PRO A 372 21.34 23.54 -9.12
C PRO A 372 22.51 22.56 -9.11
N ALA A 373 22.29 21.39 -8.49
CA ALA A 373 23.21 20.27 -8.53
C ALA A 373 23.44 19.81 -9.99
N PRO A 374 24.64 19.32 -10.34
CA PRO A 374 24.95 18.88 -11.69
C PRO A 374 24.08 17.68 -12.09
N TYR A 375 23.48 17.78 -13.26
CA TYR A 375 22.73 16.75 -13.96
C TYR A 375 23.65 15.55 -14.26
N ASN A 376 23.26 14.36 -13.80
CA ASN A 376 23.90 13.09 -14.15
C ASN A 376 23.06 12.38 -15.23
N PRO A 377 23.55 12.25 -16.48
CA PRO A 377 22.80 11.64 -17.58
C PRO A 377 22.69 10.10 -17.53
N ASP A 378 23.29 9.41 -16.54
CA ASP A 378 23.38 7.94 -16.55
C ASP A 378 22.23 7.19 -15.85
N ILE A 379 21.08 7.83 -15.60
CA ILE A 379 19.87 7.11 -15.17
C ILE A 379 19.16 6.53 -16.41
N HIS A 380 19.76 5.47 -16.96
CA HIS A 380 19.09 4.57 -17.89
C HIS A 380 18.08 3.69 -17.12
N PHE A 381 16.78 3.85 -17.42
CA PHE A 381 15.81 2.79 -17.16
C PHE A 381 16.15 1.60 -18.05
N SER A 382 16.77 0.57 -17.47
CA SER A 382 17.08 -0.67 -18.14
C SER A 382 15.81 -1.42 -18.51
N HIS A 383 15.50 -1.40 -19.81
CA HIS A 383 14.57 -2.33 -20.43
C HIS A 383 15.21 -3.72 -20.48
N TYR A 384 14.63 -4.69 -19.77
CA TYR A 384 14.86 -6.09 -20.09
C TYR A 384 13.79 -6.54 -21.09
N SER A 385 14.21 -6.69 -22.34
CA SER A 385 13.47 -7.36 -23.40
C SER A 385 13.94 -8.82 -23.44
N THR A 386 13.09 -9.75 -23.04
CA THR A 386 13.40 -11.18 -23.17
C THR A 386 12.96 -11.66 -24.55
N LEU A 387 13.94 -11.85 -25.43
CA LEU A 387 13.82 -12.61 -26.68
C LEU A 387 13.35 -14.04 -26.36
N ALA A 388 12.12 -14.39 -26.74
CA ALA A 388 11.72 -15.78 -26.92
C ALA A 388 12.12 -16.18 -28.35
N GLY A 389 13.23 -16.91 -28.46
CA GLY A 389 13.63 -17.58 -29.69
C GLY A 389 12.59 -18.62 -30.08
N ALA A 390 12.12 -18.52 -31.33
CA ALA A 390 11.42 -19.58 -32.01
C ALA A 390 12.38 -20.77 -32.18
N LEU A 391 11.97 -21.93 -31.67
CA LEU A 391 12.51 -23.21 -32.11
C LEU A 391 11.45 -23.85 -32.98
N ASP A 392 11.77 -23.90 -34.27
CA ASP A 392 11.10 -24.69 -35.29
C ASP A 392 11.07 -26.16 -34.89
N TYR A 393 9.88 -26.76 -34.94
CA TYR A 393 9.72 -28.20 -35.04
C TYR A 393 8.95 -28.49 -36.33
N ASN A 394 9.72 -28.75 -37.40
CA ASN A 394 9.23 -29.38 -38.61
C ASN A 394 9.03 -30.87 -38.33
N HIS A 395 7.79 -31.36 -38.49
CA HIS A 395 7.52 -32.76 -38.77
C HIS A 395 6.53 -32.82 -39.94
N THR A 396 7.05 -33.11 -41.12
CA THR A 396 6.28 -33.72 -42.22
C THR A 396 6.85 -35.11 -42.48
N ALA A 397 5.93 -36.07 -42.53
CA ALA A 397 6.18 -37.45 -42.88
C ALA A 397 6.75 -37.58 -44.30
N THR A 398 7.86 -38.31 -44.44
CA THR A 398 8.00 -39.59 -45.16
C THR A 398 9.40 -40.12 -44.95
#